data_AF-A0A229UIX0-F1
#
_entry.id   AF-A0A229UIX0-F1
#
_cell.length_a   1.000
_cell.length_b   1.000
_cell.length_c   1.000
_cell.angle_alpha   90.00
_cell.angle_beta   90.00
_cell.angle_gamma   90.00
#
_symmetry.space_group_name_H-M   'P 1'
#
loop_
_entity.id
_entity.type
_entity.pdbx_description
1 polymer ?
#
loop_
_entity_poly.entity_id
_entity_poly.type
_entity_poly.pdbx_seq_one_letter_code
_entity_poly.pdbx_strand_id
1 'polypeptide(L)'
;MTYQEKKSIVSLISAILIFGSYCAYKYPRYPTRGLEPTEIFHYWGSFVLGLTLVSIVAHIVISIVFNIVFRITTGEKEPTFADELDKLIDLKATRNSFFVFVAGFLAAMGSLVIDQPSQVMFLILIAFGFLSDVTGSVTKLYHYRKGV
;
A
#
# COMPACT_ATOMS: atom_id res chain seq x y z
N MET A 1 -22.04 -10.22 2.49
CA MET A 1 -20.93 -9.26 2.41
C MET A 1 -21.32 -8.16 1.44
N THR A 2 -21.32 -6.92 1.92
CA THR A 2 -21.61 -5.72 1.13
C THR A 2 -20.52 -5.49 0.08
N TYR A 3 -20.84 -4.73 -0.98
CA TYR A 3 -19.89 -4.36 -2.04
C TYR A 3 -18.59 -3.78 -1.47
N GLN A 4 -18.69 -2.89 -0.48
CA GLN A 4 -17.55 -2.24 0.16
C GLN A 4 -16.66 -3.19 0.96
N GLU A 5 -17.23 -4.21 1.61
CA GLU A 5 -16.45 -5.24 2.32
C GLU A 5 -15.64 -6.08 1.35
N LYS A 6 -16.28 -6.54 0.25
CA LYS A 6 -15.59 -7.31 -0.79
C LYS A 6 -14.49 -6.49 -1.44
N LYS A 7 -14.75 -5.22 -1.75
CA LYS A 7 -13.78 -4.28 -2.31
C LYS A 7 -12.59 -4.07 -1.38
N SER A 8 -12.83 -3.89 -0.08
CA SER A 8 -11.78 -3.71 0.92
C SER A 8 -10.89 -4.95 1.06
N ILE A 9 -11.47 -6.15 1.01
CA ILE A 9 -10.72 -7.42 1.04
C ILE A 9 -9.85 -7.58 -0.20
N VAL A 10 -10.41 -7.33 -1.39
CA VAL A 10 -9.66 -7.41 -2.65
C VAL A 10 -8.52 -6.40 -2.65
N SER A 11 -8.76 -5.17 -2.18
CA SER A 11 -7.70 -4.15 -2.04
C SER A 11 -6.57 -4.61 -1.12
N LEU A 12 -6.91 -5.16 0.06
CA LEU A 12 -5.93 -5.65 1.03
C LEU A 12 -5.07 -6.79 0.46
N ILE A 13 -5.71 -7.80 -0.15
CA ILE A 13 -5.00 -8.94 -0.75
C ILE A 13 -4.10 -8.45 -1.89
N SER A 14 -4.60 -7.51 -2.69
CA SER A 14 -3.86 -6.94 -3.81
C SER A 14 -2.62 -6.18 -3.35
N ALA A 15 -2.74 -5.34 -2.31
CA ALA A 15 -1.61 -4.63 -1.73
C ALA A 15 -0.51 -5.61 -1.28
N ILE A 16 -0.89 -6.67 -0.56
CA ILE A 16 0.05 -7.71 -0.09
C ILE A 16 0.70 -8.43 -1.28
N LEU A 17 -0.08 -8.81 -2.30
CA LEU A 17 0.44 -9.50 -3.47
C LEU A 17 1.37 -8.63 -4.32
N ILE A 18 1.01 -7.37 -4.59
CA ILE A 18 1.82 -6.43 -5.37
C ILE A 18 3.15 -6.19 -4.64
N PHE A 19 3.09 -5.90 -3.34
CA PHE A 19 4.29 -5.66 -2.54
C PHE A 19 5.17 -6.91 -2.47
N GLY A 20 4.60 -8.06 -2.11
CA GLY A 20 5.33 -9.32 -1.98
C GLY A 20 5.97 -9.77 -3.29
N SER A 21 5.23 -9.69 -4.40
CA SER A 21 5.74 -10.06 -5.73
C SER A 21 6.83 -9.11 -6.22
N TYR A 22 6.70 -7.81 -5.99
CA TYR A 22 7.71 -6.84 -6.38
C TYR A 22 9.01 -7.02 -5.58
N CYS A 23 8.90 -7.24 -4.27
CA CYS A 23 10.03 -7.58 -3.41
C CYS A 23 10.72 -8.86 -3.90
N ALA A 24 9.96 -9.94 -4.19
CA ALA A 24 10.50 -11.18 -4.71
C ALA A 24 11.17 -11.03 -6.09
N TYR A 25 10.67 -10.15 -6.96
CA TYR A 25 11.26 -9.88 -8.27
C TYR A 25 12.58 -9.09 -8.19
N LYS A 26 12.71 -8.20 -7.21
CA LYS A 26 13.90 -7.36 -7.02
C LYS A 26 14.95 -8.00 -6.11
N TYR A 27 14.57 -8.88 -5.19
CA TYR A 27 15.48 -9.57 -4.26
C TYR A 27 16.68 -10.26 -4.95
N PRO A 28 16.52 -11.02 -6.06
CA PRO A 28 17.65 -11.66 -6.75
C PRO A 28 18.61 -10.68 -7.43
N ARG A 29 18.17 -9.45 -7.65
CA ARG A 29 18.95 -8.37 -8.27
C ARG A 29 19.59 -7.45 -7.24
N TYR A 30 19.54 -7.83 -5.96
CA TYR A 30 20.21 -7.08 -4.90
C TYR A 30 21.72 -7.15 -5.13
N PRO A 31 22.39 -6.02 -5.37
CA PRO A 31 23.80 -6.06 -5.69
C PRO A 31 24.60 -6.42 -4.42
N THR A 32 25.23 -7.59 -4.45
CA THR A 32 25.87 -8.24 -3.30
C THR A 32 27.36 -7.93 -3.17
N ARG A 33 27.94 -7.11 -4.06
CA ARG A 33 29.38 -6.80 -4.07
C ARG A 33 29.64 -5.30 -4.04
N GLY A 34 30.28 -4.85 -2.95
CA GLY A 34 31.12 -3.65 -2.85
C GLY A 34 30.63 -2.42 -3.61
N LEU A 35 29.41 -1.96 -3.32
CA LEU A 35 28.81 -0.84 -4.03
C LEU A 35 29.28 0.50 -3.45
N GLU A 36 29.67 1.39 -4.35
CA GLU A 36 29.79 2.81 -4.05
C GLU A 36 28.45 3.33 -3.50
N PRO A 37 28.45 4.28 -2.54
CA PRO A 37 27.21 4.82 -1.96
C PRO A 37 26.18 5.27 -3.02
N THR A 38 26.65 5.78 -4.16
CA THR A 38 25.83 6.23 -5.29
C THR A 38 24.96 5.12 -5.89
N GLU A 39 25.46 3.89 -5.98
CA GLU A 39 24.74 2.77 -6.57
C GLU A 39 23.62 2.27 -5.65
N ILE A 40 23.84 2.34 -4.34
CA ILE A 40 22.83 2.03 -3.31
C ILE A 40 21.66 3.01 -3.40
N PHE A 41 21.94 4.31 -3.45
CA PHE A 41 20.91 5.35 -3.60
C PHE A 41 20.13 5.18 -4.91
N HIS A 42 20.83 4.92 -6.02
CA HIS A 42 20.18 4.71 -7.31
C HIS A 42 19.28 3.47 -7.32
N TYR A 43 19.74 2.35 -6.74
CA TYR A 43 18.96 1.12 -6.63
C TYR A 43 17.69 1.32 -5.81
N TRP A 44 17.80 1.86 -4.60
CA TRP A 44 16.65 2.06 -3.71
C TRP A 44 15.70 3.16 -4.20
N GLY A 45 16.23 4.25 -4.76
CA GLY A 45 15.42 5.28 -5.40
C GLY A 45 14.60 4.72 -6.57
N SER A 46 15.25 3.96 -7.45
CA SER A 46 14.57 3.27 -8.56
C SER A 46 13.58 2.20 -8.07
N PHE A 47 13.89 1.53 -6.95
CA PHE A 47 13.00 0.55 -6.34
C PHE A 47 11.70 1.21 -5.90
N VAL A 48 11.78 2.32 -5.13
CA VAL A 48 10.61 3.04 -4.61
C VAL A 48 9.78 3.60 -5.77
N LEU A 49 10.40 4.30 -6.72
CA LEU A 49 9.69 4.86 -7.88
C LEU A 49 8.99 3.77 -8.70
N GLY A 50 9.69 2.66 -8.96
CA GLY A 50 9.12 1.52 -9.67
C GLY A 50 7.96 0.87 -8.91
N LEU A 51 8.10 0.67 -7.59
CA LEU A 51 7.05 0.11 -6.75
C LEU A 51 5.81 1.00 -6.76
N THR A 52 5.98 2.31 -6.58
CA THR A 52 4.88 3.28 -6.60
C THR A 52 4.15 3.27 -7.94
N LEU A 53 4.87 3.32 -9.06
CA LEU A 53 4.26 3.33 -10.40
C LEU A 53 3.49 2.03 -10.66
N VAL A 54 4.12 0.88 -10.41
CA VAL A 54 3.49 -0.44 -10.58
C VAL A 54 2.27 -0.58 -9.68
N SER A 55 2.36 -0.11 -8.43
CA SER A 55 1.25 -0.15 -7.48
C SER A 55 0.05 0.66 -7.97
N ILE A 56 0.26 1.90 -8.42
CA ILE A 56 -0.82 2.75 -8.97
C ILE A 56 -1.51 2.06 -10.14
N VAL A 57 -0.74 1.57 -11.11
CA VAL A 57 -1.30 0.88 -12.28
C VAL A 57 -2.06 -0.38 -11.87
N ALA A 58 -1.49 -1.20 -10.98
CA ALA A 58 -2.13 -2.41 -10.51
C ALA A 58 -3.43 -2.13 -9.74
N HIS A 59 -3.47 -1.13 -8.86
CA HIS A 59 -4.69 -0.73 -8.16
C HIS A 59 -5.80 -0.30 -9.12
N ILE A 60 -5.47 0.47 -10.17
CA ILE A 60 -6.44 0.87 -11.19
C ILE A 60 -6.99 -0.36 -11.92
N VAL A 61 -6.12 -1.25 -12.41
CA VAL A 61 -6.51 -2.46 -13.13
C VAL A 61 -7.37 -3.36 -12.25
N ILE A 62 -6.96 -3.59 -11.01
CA ILE A 62 -7.69 -4.44 -10.06
C ILE A 62 -9.05 -3.84 -9.73
N SER A 63 -9.17 -2.52 -9.56
CA SER A 63 -10.46 -1.87 -9.34
C SER A 63 -11.39 -2.07 -10.53
N ILE A 64 -10.89 -1.92 -11.77
CA ILE A 64 -11.69 -2.12 -12.98
C ILE A 64 -12.14 -3.59 -13.09
N VAL A 65 -11.21 -4.53 -12.92
CA VAL A 65 -11.51 -5.97 -12.98
C VAL A 65 -12.51 -6.37 -11.90
N PHE A 66 -12.34 -5.89 -10.67
CA PHE A 66 -13.26 -6.12 -9.57
C PHE A 66 -14.68 -5.66 -9.90
N ASN A 67 -14.81 -4.45 -10.44
CA ASN A 67 -16.11 -3.88 -10.83
C ASN A 67 -16.80 -4.71 -11.92
N ILE A 68 -16.04 -5.14 -12.94
CA ILE A 68 -16.56 -6.00 -14.01
C ILE A 68 -17.03 -7.34 -13.44
N VAL A 69 -16.20 -8.02 -12.66
CA VAL A 69 -16.53 -9.32 -12.06
C VAL A 69 -17.74 -9.19 -11.14
N PHE A 70 -17.78 -8.17 -10.29
CA PHE A 70 -18.89 -7.93 -9.38
C PHE A 70 -20.21 -7.72 -10.13
N ARG A 71 -20.18 -6.97 -11.23
CA ARG A 71 -21.36 -6.75 -12.08
C ARG A 71 -21.84 -8.04 -12.74
N ILE A 72 -20.93 -8.90 -13.21
CA ILE A 72 -21.28 -10.19 -13.81
C ILE A 72 -21.88 -11.14 -12.77
N THR A 73 -21.29 -11.24 -11.57
CA THR A 73 -21.72 -12.21 -10.56
C THR A 73 -23.02 -11.82 -9.87
N THR A 74 -23.25 -10.50 -9.69
CA THR A 74 -24.33 -10.01 -8.83
C THR A 74 -25.47 -9.41 -9.65
N GLY A 75 -25.25 -9.03 -10.91
CA GLY A 75 -26.24 -8.38 -11.77
C GLY A 75 -26.60 -6.94 -11.35
N GLU A 76 -26.21 -6.52 -10.15
CA GLU A 76 -26.43 -5.18 -9.62
C GLU A 76 -25.42 -4.17 -10.19
N LYS A 77 -25.90 -2.95 -10.41
CA LYS A 77 -25.02 -1.81 -10.75
C LYS A 77 -24.36 -1.30 -9.47
N GLU A 78 -23.13 -0.80 -9.63
CA GLU A 78 -22.43 -0.12 -8.54
C GLU A 78 -23.30 1.01 -7.97
N PRO A 79 -23.34 1.18 -6.63
CA PRO A 79 -24.10 2.27 -6.02
C PRO A 79 -23.55 3.61 -6.52
N THR A 80 -24.41 4.42 -7.13
CA THR A 80 -24.03 5.68 -7.79
C THR A 80 -23.65 6.78 -6.79
N PHE A 81 -23.99 6.62 -5.52
CA PHE A 81 -23.73 7.58 -4.45
C PHE A 81 -23.01 6.90 -3.29
N ALA A 82 -21.90 7.51 -2.86
CA ALA A 82 -21.24 7.15 -1.62
C ALA A 82 -22.06 7.68 -0.43
N ASP A 83 -22.36 6.81 0.52
CA ASP A 83 -23.10 7.16 1.74
C ASP A 83 -22.23 8.05 2.67
N GLU A 84 -22.88 8.79 3.58
CA GLU A 84 -22.17 9.55 4.61
C GLU A 84 -21.28 8.65 5.47
N LEU A 85 -21.76 7.42 5.72
CA LEU A 85 -21.02 6.36 6.39
C LEU A 85 -19.73 6.02 5.65
N ASP A 86 -19.79 5.78 4.33
CA ASP A 86 -18.63 5.45 3.50
C ASP A 86 -17.57 6.57 3.57
N LYS A 87 -18.03 7.82 3.51
CA LYS A 87 -17.15 9.00 3.61
C LYS A 87 -16.46 9.10 4.97
N LEU A 88 -17.18 8.84 6.06
CA LEU A 88 -16.61 8.83 7.41
C LEU A 88 -15.56 7.71 7.57
N ILE A 89 -15.85 6.52 7.04
CA ILE A 89 -14.93 5.38 7.07
C ILE A 89 -13.66 5.70 6.27
N ASP A 90 -13.80 6.28 5.08
CA ASP A 90 -12.66 6.67 4.25
C ASP A 90 -11.78 7.72 4.93
N LEU A 91 -12.37 8.71 5.60
CA LEU A 91 -11.62 9.71 6.37
C LEU A 91 -10.87 9.08 7.55
N LYS A 92 -11.52 8.21 8.33
CA LYS A 92 -10.87 7.50 9.45
C LYS A 92 -9.73 6.60 8.96
N ALA A 93 -9.95 5.85 7.89
CA ALA A 93 -8.95 4.97 7.30
C ALA A 93 -7.74 5.76 6.78
N THR A 94 -7.99 6.85 6.05
CA THR A 94 -6.93 7.74 5.54
C THR A 94 -6.14 8.35 6.69
N ARG A 95 -6.81 8.81 7.74
CA ARG A 95 -6.14 9.35 8.94
C ARG A 95 -5.21 8.34 9.59
N ASN A 96 -5.68 7.11 9.82
CA ASN A 96 -4.87 6.08 10.46
C ASN A 96 -3.70 5.64 9.56
N SER A 97 -3.96 5.47 8.26
CA SER A 97 -2.94 5.18 7.25
C SER A 97 -1.86 6.26 7.22
N PHE A 98 -2.25 7.53 7.21
CA PHE A 98 -1.33 8.66 7.20
C PHE A 98 -0.50 8.73 8.49
N PHE A 99 -1.09 8.45 9.65
CA PHE A 99 -0.36 8.41 10.91
C PHE A 99 0.75 7.36 10.90
N VAL A 100 0.46 6.15 10.40
CA VAL A 100 1.47 5.08 10.22
C VAL A 100 2.56 5.52 9.25
N PHE A 101 2.20 6.15 8.12
CA PHE A 101 3.18 6.63 7.16
C PHE A 101 4.12 7.68 7.75
N VAL A 102 3.57 8.70 8.43
CA VAL A 102 4.36 9.77 9.04
C VAL A 102 5.27 9.23 10.15
N ALA A 103 4.76 8.34 11.00
CA ALA A 103 5.58 7.69 12.02
C ALA A 103 6.76 6.93 11.40
N GLY A 104 6.52 6.21 10.30
CA GLY A 104 7.56 5.53 9.54
C GLY A 104 8.56 6.45 8.86
N PHE A 105 8.08 7.55 8.29
CA PHE A 105 8.92 8.57 7.70
C PHE A 105 9.85 9.20 8.75
N LEU A 106 9.32 9.54 9.92
CA LEU A 106 10.12 10.05 11.04
C LEU A 106 11.14 9.01 11.54
N ALA A 107 10.76 7.72 11.61
CA ALA A 107 11.69 6.65 11.95
C ALA A 107 12.79 6.47 10.90
N ALA A 108 12.46 6.60 9.61
CA ALA A 108 13.43 6.55 8.52
C ALA A 108 14.44 7.70 8.63
N MET A 109 13.98 8.93 8.89
CA MET A 109 14.87 10.08 9.14
C MET A 109 15.69 9.88 10.42
N GLY A 110 15.09 9.34 11.48
CA GLY A 110 15.77 9.01 12.73
C GLY A 110 16.91 8.00 12.54
N SER A 111 16.76 7.04 11.62
CA SER A 111 17.84 6.08 11.33
C SER A 111 19.12 6.77 10.81
N LEU A 112 18.97 7.86 10.03
CA LEU A 112 20.11 8.64 9.54
C LEU A 112 20.82 9.40 10.68
N VAL A 113 20.08 9.81 11.71
CA VAL A 113 20.65 10.55 12.86
C VAL A 113 21.51 9.63 13.74
N ILE A 114 21.24 8.32 13.75
CA ILE A 114 21.99 7.32 14.53
C ILE A 114 23.06 6.65 13.66
N ASP A 115 23.53 7.34 12.61
CA ASP A 115 24.59 6.89 11.69
C ASP A 115 24.35 5.49 11.10
N GLN A 116 23.08 5.07 10.94
CA GLN A 116 22.75 3.80 10.29
C GLN A 116 23.02 3.90 8.79
N PRO A 117 23.33 2.77 8.12
CA PRO A 117 23.46 2.74 6.68
C PRO A 117 22.22 3.30 5.98
N SER A 118 22.39 4.07 4.90
CA SER A 118 21.26 4.67 4.15
C SER A 118 20.25 3.64 3.63
N GLN A 119 20.67 2.38 3.48
CA GLN A 119 19.81 1.24 3.19
C GLN A 119 18.69 1.06 4.23
N VAL A 120 19.01 1.27 5.52
CA VAL A 120 18.06 1.12 6.63
C VAL A 120 16.94 2.16 6.52
N MET A 121 17.27 3.40 6.15
CA MET A 121 16.28 4.45 5.88
C MET A 121 15.29 4.01 4.79
N PHE A 122 15.80 3.51 3.65
CA PHE A 122 14.93 3.06 2.56
C PHE A 122 14.06 1.87 2.95
N LEU A 123 14.62 0.90 3.66
CA LEU A 123 13.88 -0.25 4.16
C LEU A 123 12.75 0.15 5.11
N ILE A 124 13.03 1.05 6.06
CA ILE A 124 12.00 1.58 6.97
C ILE A 124 10.92 2.30 6.17
N LEU A 125 11.30 3.17 5.24
CA LEU A 125 10.35 3.95 4.44
C LEU A 125 9.44 3.06 3.58
N ILE A 126 10.01 2.03 2.93
CA ILE A 126 9.26 1.06 2.12
C ILE A 126 8.34 0.21 3.00
N ALA A 127 8.84 -0.29 4.13
CA ALA A 127 8.06 -1.10 5.05
C ALA A 127 6.88 -0.31 5.62
N PHE A 128 7.10 0.91 6.10
CA PHE A 128 6.04 1.75 6.65
C PHE A 128 5.09 2.29 5.58
N GLY A 129 5.57 2.55 4.35
CA GLY A 129 4.71 2.85 3.20
C GLY A 129 3.72 1.71 2.94
N PHE A 130 4.20 0.47 2.96
CA PHE A 130 3.35 -0.72 2.83
C PHE A 130 2.41 -0.91 4.03
N LEU A 131 2.92 -0.80 5.26
CA LEU A 131 2.10 -0.90 6.48
C LEU A 131 1.01 0.17 6.52
N SER A 132 1.28 1.36 6.01
CA SER A 132 0.30 2.45 5.91
C SER A 132 -0.87 2.08 5.00
N ASP A 133 -0.60 1.51 3.82
CA ASP A 133 -1.63 1.08 2.87
C ASP A 133 -2.46 -0.10 3.43
N VAL A 134 -1.76 -1.08 4.04
CA VAL A 134 -2.41 -2.21 4.74
C VAL A 134 -3.30 -1.70 5.87
N THR A 135 -2.80 -0.78 6.70
CA THR A 135 -3.56 -0.21 7.83
C THR A 135 -4.80 0.53 7.34
N GLY A 136 -4.70 1.27 6.23
CA GLY A 136 -5.84 1.91 5.58
C GLY A 136 -6.90 0.89 5.17
N SER A 137 -6.49 -0.14 4.43
CA SER A 137 -7.38 -1.21 3.97
C SER A 137 -8.02 -2.01 5.12
N VAL A 138 -7.25 -2.33 6.17
CA VAL A 138 -7.74 -3.01 7.38
C VAL A 138 -8.72 -2.13 8.16
N THR A 139 -8.44 -0.83 8.29
CA THR A 139 -9.33 0.11 9.00
C THR A 139 -10.68 0.21 8.27
N LYS A 140 -10.68 0.27 6.93
CA LYS A 140 -11.92 0.21 6.14
C LYS A 140 -12.68 -1.08 6.41
N LEU A 141 -12.01 -2.24 6.28
CA LEU A 141 -12.65 -3.54 6.49
C LEU A 141 -13.23 -3.69 7.91
N TYR A 142 -12.52 -3.19 8.93
CA TYR A 142 -12.96 -3.23 10.32
C TYR A 142 -14.26 -2.42 10.51
N HIS A 143 -14.28 -1.17 10.05
CA HIS A 143 -15.44 -0.30 10.21
C HIS A 143 -16.63 -0.74 9.35
N TYR A 144 -16.41 -1.33 8.18
CA TYR A 144 -17.50 -1.90 7.39
C TYR A 144 -18.17 -3.11 8.05
N ARG A 145 -17.42 -3.91 8.83
CA ARG A 145 -17.96 -5.10 9.53
C ARG A 145 -18.58 -4.81 10.89
N LYS A 146 -18.03 -3.86 11.64
CA LYS A 146 -18.44 -3.58 13.03
C LYS A 146 -19.19 -2.27 13.22
N GLY A 147 -19.27 -1.42 12.20
CA GLY A 147 -19.75 -0.05 12.34
C GLY A 147 -18.67 0.93 12.82
N VAL A 148 -19.06 2.21 12.92
CA VAL A 148 -18.18 3.37 13.16
C VAL A 148 -17.80 3.54 14.61
#